data_AF-A0A7Y2APT4-F1
#
_entry.id   AF-A0A7Y2APT4-F1
#
_cell.length_a   1.000
_cell.length_b   1.000
_cell.length_c   1.000
_cell.angle_alpha   90.00
_cell.angle_beta   90.00
_cell.angle_gamma   90.00
#
_symmetry.space_group_name_H-M   'P 1'
#
loop_
_entity.id
_entity.type
_entity.pdbx_description
1 polymer ?
#
loop_
_entity_poly.entity_id
_entity_poly.type
_entity_poly.pdbx_seq_one_letter_code
_entity_poly.pdbx_strand_id
1 'polypeptide(L)'
;SFLPTLLDKPPQQTHSHLYWEYLNQTAVRQKRWKAYKGKTGKWELYDLSIDIEEKRDIAGDHPDILNQLVAHAQAAHEPARPGEIYDRKVIERDRRQAPHRTKGKDSKRLP
;
A
#
# COMPACT_ATOMS: atom_id res chain seq x y z
N SER A 1 -11.87 -4.21 -15.41
CA SER A 1 -13.32 -4.02 -15.17
C SER A 1 -13.87 -5.24 -14.45
N PHE A 2 -14.73 -5.06 -13.44
CA PHE A 2 -15.42 -6.14 -12.74
C PHE A 2 -16.79 -6.48 -13.36
N LEU A 3 -17.28 -5.65 -14.27
CA LEU A 3 -18.62 -5.75 -14.86
C LEU A 3 -18.90 -7.12 -15.54
N PRO A 4 -17.97 -7.71 -16.33
CA PRO A 4 -18.25 -8.98 -17.02
C PRO A 4 -18.59 -10.11 -16.04
N THR A 5 -17.89 -10.18 -14.90
CA THR A 5 -18.09 -11.20 -13.85
C THR A 5 -19.40 -11.04 -13.13
N LEU A 6 -19.83 -9.80 -12.89
CA LEU A 6 -21.14 -9.52 -12.29
C LEU A 6 -22.30 -9.87 -13.23
N LEU A 7 -22.06 -9.86 -14.55
CA LEU A 7 -23.03 -10.18 -15.58
C LEU A 7 -22.93 -11.64 -16.09
N ASP A 8 -22.10 -12.46 -15.44
CA ASP A 8 -21.79 -13.84 -15.84
C ASP A 8 -21.32 -13.98 -17.31
N LYS A 9 -20.62 -12.95 -17.80
CA LYS A 9 -20.06 -12.88 -19.16
C LYS A 9 -18.55 -13.18 -19.10
N PRO A 10 -18.10 -14.36 -19.54
CA PRO A 10 -16.67 -14.62 -19.70
C PRO A 10 -16.09 -13.86 -20.90
N PRO A 11 -14.77 -13.57 -20.92
CA PRO A 11 -13.77 -13.78 -19.87
C PRO A 11 -13.36 -12.50 -19.11
N GLN A 12 -13.21 -12.58 -17.78
CA GLN A 12 -12.54 -11.56 -16.98
C GLN A 12 -11.03 -11.81 -16.97
N GLN A 13 -10.23 -10.79 -17.28
CA GLN A 13 -8.78 -10.88 -17.13
C GLN A 13 -8.41 -11.07 -15.65
N THR A 14 -7.70 -12.15 -15.35
CA THR A 14 -7.18 -12.43 -14.01
C THR A 14 -5.94 -11.60 -13.75
N HIS A 15 -5.86 -10.98 -12.57
CA HIS A 15 -4.65 -10.31 -12.14
C HIS A 15 -3.60 -11.33 -11.70
N SER A 16 -2.37 -11.21 -12.20
CA SER A 16 -1.27 -12.09 -11.83
C SER A 16 -0.84 -11.88 -10.37
N HIS A 17 -0.87 -10.63 -9.91
CA HIS A 17 -0.56 -10.19 -8.55
C HIS A 17 -1.31 -8.89 -8.25
N LEU A 18 -1.47 -8.59 -6.97
CA LEU A 18 -2.02 -7.33 -6.47
C LEU A 18 -0.94 -6.63 -5.64
N TYR A 19 -0.77 -5.33 -5.89
CA TYR A 19 0.16 -4.46 -5.18
C TYR A 19 -0.61 -3.31 -4.55
N TRP A 20 -0.27 -2.96 -3.31
CA TRP A 20 -0.72 -1.72 -2.70
C TRP A 20 0.28 -1.19 -1.68
N GLU A 21 0.28 0.12 -1.51
CA GLU A 21 1.11 0.83 -0.55
C GLU A 21 0.27 1.80 0.29
N TYR A 22 0.68 1.95 1.54
CA TYR A 22 0.11 2.91 2.47
C TYR A 22 1.22 3.56 3.30
N LEU A 23 1.55 4.80 2.98
CA LEU A 23 2.67 5.54 3.57
C LEU A 23 4.00 4.78 3.40
N ASN A 24 4.50 4.15 4.46
CA ASN A 24 5.74 3.39 4.50
C ASN A 24 5.49 1.87 4.53
N GLN A 25 4.24 1.45 4.36
CA GLN A 25 3.85 0.05 4.34
C GLN A 25 3.62 -0.37 2.89
N THR A 26 4.14 -1.55 2.53
CA THR A 26 3.97 -2.12 1.19
C THR A 26 3.44 -3.53 1.34
N ALA A 27 2.51 -3.93 0.48
CA ALA A 27 2.03 -5.30 0.46
C ALA A 27 1.84 -5.78 -0.97
N VAL A 28 2.20 -7.04 -1.19
CA VAL A 28 1.97 -7.74 -2.46
C VAL A 28 1.32 -9.07 -2.18
N ARG A 29 0.28 -9.36 -2.96
CA ARG A 29 -0.39 -10.66 -2.92
C ARG A 29 -0.31 -11.32 -4.29
N GLN A 30 0.14 -12.57 -4.28
CA GLN A 30 0.17 -13.42 -5.45
C GLN A 30 -0.45 -14.78 -5.10
N LYS A 31 -1.66 -15.03 -5.61
CA LYS A 31 -2.44 -16.24 -5.31
C LYS A 31 -2.62 -16.43 -3.78
N ARG A 32 -1.97 -17.44 -3.20
CA ARG A 32 -2.00 -17.77 -1.76
C ARG A 32 -0.96 -17.01 -0.93
N TRP A 33 0.08 -16.48 -1.57
CA TRP A 33 1.19 -15.83 -0.89
C TRP A 33 0.93 -14.34 -0.72
N LYS A 34 1.26 -13.82 0.45
CA LYS A 34 1.24 -12.38 0.75
C LYS A 34 2.57 -11.98 1.36
N ALA A 35 3.27 -11.06 0.71
CA ALA A 35 4.42 -10.38 1.28
C ALA A 35 3.97 -9.04 1.85
N TYR A 36 4.42 -8.72 3.06
CA TYR A 36 4.10 -7.48 3.76
C TYR A 36 5.38 -6.83 4.27
N LYS A 37 5.50 -5.52 4.04
CA LYS A 37 6.56 -4.68 4.59
C LYS A 37 5.93 -3.72 5.59
N GLY A 38 6.24 -3.93 6.87
CA GLY A 38 5.81 -3.05 7.95
C GLY A 38 6.58 -1.72 7.98
N LYS A 39 6.20 -0.82 8.90
CA LYS A 39 6.87 0.47 9.10
C LYS A 39 8.34 0.34 9.51
N THR A 40 8.70 -0.79 10.11
CA THR A 40 10.08 -1.14 10.50
C THR A 40 10.95 -1.52 9.30
N GLY A 41 10.35 -1.66 8.11
CA GLY A 41 11.04 -2.00 6.87
C GLY A 41 11.36 -3.48 6.72
N LYS A 42 11.04 -4.32 7.70
CA LYS A 42 11.17 -5.78 7.60
C LYS A 42 10.06 -6.35 6.70
N TRP A 43 10.46 -7.26 5.84
CA TRP A 43 9.56 -8.04 5.00
C TRP A 43 9.17 -9.32 5.72
N GLU A 44 7.88 -9.61 5.67
CA GLU A 44 7.24 -10.80 6.22
C GLU A 44 6.49 -11.50 5.08
N LEU A 45 6.39 -12.82 5.17
CA LEU A 45 5.69 -13.65 4.19
C LEU A 45 4.65 -14.49 4.89
N TYR A 46 3.44 -14.50 4.34
CA TYR A 46 2.30 -15.23 4.87
C TYR A 46 1.67 -16.10 3.79
N ASP A 47 1.18 -17.28 4.19
CA ASP A 47 0.37 -18.16 3.34
C ASP A 47 -1.11 -18.07 3.73
N LEU A 48 -1.87 -17.29 2.96
CA LEU A 48 -3.28 -17.02 3.19
C LEU A 48 -4.20 -18.24 2.98
N SER A 49 -3.69 -19.34 2.43
CA SER A 49 -4.49 -20.57 2.30
C SER A 49 -4.63 -21.34 3.61
N ILE A 50 -3.66 -21.18 4.52
CA ILE A 50 -3.61 -21.85 5.82
C ILE A 50 -3.74 -20.87 6.97
N ASP A 51 -3.34 -19.61 6.76
CA ASP A 51 -3.28 -18.57 7.78
C ASP A 51 -3.89 -17.26 7.26
N ILE A 52 -5.22 -17.20 7.30
CA ILE A 52 -5.98 -16.00 6.93
C ILE A 52 -5.79 -14.85 7.91
N GLU A 53 -5.42 -15.16 9.16
CA GLU A 53 -5.21 -14.18 10.23
C GLU A 53 -3.80 -13.59 10.22
N GLU A 54 -2.91 -14.08 9.35
CA GLU A 54 -1.54 -13.58 9.16
C GLU A 54 -0.72 -13.61 10.48
N LYS A 55 -0.84 -14.72 11.23
CA LYS A 55 -0.20 -14.92 12.52
C LYS A 55 1.21 -15.53 12.43
N ARG A 56 1.53 -16.23 11.34
CA ARG A 56 2.79 -16.95 11.17
C ARG A 56 3.61 -16.40 10.01
N ASP A 57 4.67 -15.68 10.35
CA ASP A 57 5.69 -15.29 9.37
C ASP A 57 6.55 -16.49 8.98
N ILE A 58 6.56 -16.79 7.69
CA ILE A 58 7.32 -17.88 7.06
C ILE A 58 8.36 -17.34 6.06
N ALA A 59 8.70 -16.05 6.16
CA ALA A 59 9.72 -15.42 5.33
C ALA A 59 11.09 -16.13 5.43
N GLY A 60 11.45 -16.60 6.63
CA GLY A 60 12.69 -17.33 6.87
C GLY A 60 12.74 -18.70 6.21
N ASP A 61 11.59 -19.38 6.11
CA ASP A 61 11.49 -20.72 5.53
C ASP A 61 11.39 -20.69 4.00
N HIS A 62 10.93 -19.58 3.43
CA HIS A 62 10.69 -19.42 2.00
C HIS A 62 11.27 -18.10 1.43
N PRO A 63 12.60 -17.88 1.52
CA PRO A 63 13.22 -16.66 1.04
C PRO A 63 13.08 -16.46 -0.48
N ASP A 64 13.04 -17.54 -1.27
CA ASP A 64 12.89 -17.48 -2.72
C ASP A 64 11.54 -16.88 -3.13
N ILE A 65 10.47 -17.30 -2.46
CA ILE A 65 9.12 -16.79 -2.68
C ILE A 65 9.07 -15.32 -2.28
N LEU A 66 9.63 -14.98 -1.11
CA LEU A 66 9.68 -13.59 -0.67
C LEU A 66 10.38 -12.70 -1.71
N ASN A 67 11.53 -13.12 -2.23
CA ASN A 67 12.26 -12.36 -3.26
C ASN A 67 11.45 -12.17 -4.54
N GLN A 68 10.70 -13.18 -4.98
CA GLN A 68 9.80 -13.05 -6.14
C GLN A 68 8.69 -12.02 -5.90
N LEU A 69 8.03 -12.06 -4.73
CA LEU A 69 6.99 -11.09 -4.38
C LEU A 69 7.54 -9.67 -4.23
N VAL A 70 8.74 -9.52 -3.68
CA VAL A 70 9.43 -8.21 -3.59
C VAL A 70 9.75 -7.68 -4.97
N ALA A 71 10.21 -8.52 -5.91
CA ALA A 71 10.43 -8.11 -7.29
C ALA A 71 9.14 -7.65 -7.98
N HIS A 72 8.02 -8.36 -7.75
CA HIS A 72 6.70 -7.92 -8.20
C HIS A 72 6.31 -6.57 -7.58
N ALA A 73 6.61 -6.35 -6.30
CA ALA A 73 6.36 -5.08 -5.62
C ALA A 73 7.10 -3.92 -6.29
N GLN A 74 8.38 -4.12 -6.57
CA GLN A 74 9.23 -3.11 -7.20
C GLN A 74 8.80 -2.80 -8.63
N ALA A 75 8.38 -3.82 -9.38
CA ALA A 75 7.90 -3.64 -10.75
C ALA A 75 6.55 -2.91 -10.82
N ALA A 76 5.68 -3.09 -9.81
CA ALA A 76 4.37 -2.45 -9.74
C ALA A 76 4.39 -1.08 -9.06
N HIS A 77 5.47 -0.73 -8.36
CA HIS A 77 5.59 0.55 -7.68
C HIS A 77 5.70 1.70 -8.69
N GLU A 78 4.74 2.62 -8.64
CA GLU A 78 4.83 3.90 -9.33
C GLU A 78 5.01 5.01 -8.30
N PRO A 79 5.93 5.97 -8.52
CA PRO A 79 6.13 7.06 -7.59
C PRO A 79 4.86 7.92 -7.52
N ALA A 80 4.45 8.27 -6.30
CA ALA A 80 3.32 9.14 -6.07
C ALA A 80 3.51 10.46 -6.83
N ARG A 81 2.59 10.74 -7.76
CA ARG A 81 2.55 12.01 -8.47
C ARG A 81 1.75 12.99 -7.63
N PRO A 82 2.38 14.02 -7.05
CA PRO A 82 1.62 15.05 -6.34
C PRO A 82 0.70 15.76 -7.34
N GLY A 83 -0.58 15.88 -6.98
CA GLY A 83 -1.53 16.66 -7.78
C GLY A 83 -1.15 18.14 -7.75
N GLU A 84 -1.41 18.84 -8.85
CA GLU A 84 -1.23 20.29 -8.90
C GLU A 84 -2.33 21.00 -8.10
N ILE A 85 -1.91 21.96 -7.27
CA ILE A 85 -2.85 22.85 -6.58
C ILE A 85 -3.26 23.95 -7.55
N TYR A 86 -4.49 23.85 -8.09
CA TYR A 86 -5.00 24.80 -9.08
C TYR A 86 -5.27 26.20 -8.50
N ASP A 87 -5.86 26.29 -7.30
CA ASP A 87 -6.08 27.58 -6.62
C ASP A 87 -5.85 27.47 -5.11
N ARG A 88 -4.75 28.08 -4.65
CA ARG A 88 -4.35 28.12 -3.25
C ARG A 88 -5.31 28.94 -2.39
N LYS A 89 -5.99 29.96 -2.93
CA LYS A 89 -6.90 30.81 -2.16
C LYS A 89 -8.17 30.06 -1.74
N VAL A 90 -8.68 29.18 -2.60
CA VAL A 90 -9.86 28.33 -2.31
C VAL A 90 -9.52 27.31 -1.21
N ILE A 91 -8.37 26.65 -1.31
CA ILE A 91 -7.90 25.69 -0.29
C ILE A 91 -7.74 26.37 1.08
N GLU A 92 -7.14 27.57 1.10
CA GLU A 92 -6.93 28.31 2.34
C GLU A 92 -8.25 28.86 2.94
N ARG A 93 -9.24 29.20 2.11
CA ARG A 93 -10.59 29.57 2.57
C ARG A 93 -11.26 28.43 3.31
N ASP A 94 -11.21 27.21 2.74
CA ASP A 94 -11.85 26.04 3.33
C ASP A 94 -11.08 25.53 4.58
N ARG A 95 -9.75 25.68 4.61
CA ARG A 95 -8.92 25.40 5.80
C ARG A 95 -9.29 26.26 7.02
N ARG A 96 -9.74 27.50 6.82
CA ARG A 96 -10.20 28.37 7.92
C ARG A 96 -11.52 27.91 8.55
N GLN A 97 -12.35 27.15 7.82
CA GLN A 97 -13.67 26.70 8.28
C GLN A 97 -13.59 25.40 9.09
N ALA A 98 -12.46 24.69 9.09
CA ALA A 98 -12.23 23.45 9.85
C ALA A 98 -10.93 23.55 10.67
N PRO A 99 -10.89 24.35 11.76
CA PRO A 99 -9.70 24.48 12.59
C PRO A 99 -9.41 23.18 13.36
N HIS A 100 -8.55 22.32 12.81
CA HIS A 100 -7.90 21.29 13.61
C HIS A 100 -6.90 21.96 14.55
N ARG A 101 -7.14 21.86 15.86
CA ARG A 101 -6.26 22.41 16.89
C ARG A 101 -4.94 21.62 16.93
N THR A 102 -3.94 22.01 16.14
CA THR A 102 -2.58 21.51 16.30
C THR A 102 -2.02 21.99 17.64
N LYS A 103 -1.82 21.07 18.60
CA LYS A 103 -1.00 21.36 19.78
C LYS A 103 0.44 21.62 19.32
N GLY A 104 0.95 22.81 19.62
CA GLY A 104 2.25 23.29 19.16
C GLY A 104 3.41 22.35 19.48
N LYS A 105 4.31 22.20 18.50
CA LYS A 105 5.72 21.91 18.75
C LYS A 105 6.49 23.15 18.37
N ASP A 106 6.59 24.07 19.33
CA ASP A 106 7.67 25.04 19.36
C ASP A 106 8.93 24.35 19.86
N SER A 107 9.93 24.20 19.00
CA SER A 107 11.32 24.32 19.43
C SER A 107 12.25 24.59 18.25
N LYS A 108 12.61 25.86 18.15
CA LYS A 108 13.92 26.41 17.73
C LYS A 108 14.43 26.04 16.33
N ARG A 109 14.29 27.00 15.42
CA ARG A 109 15.33 27.27 14.40
C ARG A 109 16.18 28.44 14.90
N LEU A 110 17.49 28.26 14.95
CA LEU A 110 18.52 29.30 14.84
C LEU A 110 19.90 28.64 14.73
N PRO A 111 20.90 29.32 14.14
CA PRO A 111 20.83 30.48 13.25
C PRO A 111 20.82 30.10 11.76
#